data_AF-A0A7W4CCX7-F1
#
_entry.id   AF-A0A7W4CCX7-F1
#
_cell.length_a   1.000
_cell.length_b   1.000
_cell.length_c   1.000
_cell.angle_alpha   90.00
_cell.angle_beta   90.00
_cell.angle_gamma   90.00
#
_symmetry.space_group_name_H-M   'P 1'
#
loop_
_entity.id
_entity.type
_entity.pdbx_description
1 polymer ?
#
loop_
_entity_poly.entity_id
_entity_poly.type
_entity_poly.pdbx_seq_one_letter_code
_entity_poly.pdbx_strand_id
1 'polypeptide(L)'
;MKITSSLGSLLASSLSIEIKQRALIELVINTYQPQERTALFQSVTEYRRSQLELLFPEHQNKSYSVLFEVMDYRDLILRYPNTLSAEVVLLEQAVGQCYMHWLDFWCECEIAAIKAKSPLNTKSPSSVDLPIKDSAYYGAIVEHIEDAQLVVQTPCHPQGMSISDAIALSNLEVFIKGEKWFEMLPLLHLSQSGKHFILLKHPVDEAFPTLVSSALIQDWSKSDTWLSYAPPFSNEQWHYCLPNHGYDELAKLQLFTPPTLSKCYSLPEFDQQFQLQLSAKHDLCEVLRLTVSGKTQQKLYFLYLAQKELMSVLHQIGYKIGFTIIEQPFMLQFYQTIEPNAYFHSGYCELNDDGTTIYRGFWNFEMMAKAFNDVDFRSYKSAVRESRKLSSLEKLSSAEKTISAKTISEKKVRAVLKPSSVRKDEHV
;
A
#
# COMPACT_ATOMS: atom_id res chain seq x y z
N MET A 1 32.76 -15.13 -15.97
CA MET A 1 33.06 -15.46 -17.39
C MET A 1 31.89 -16.09 -18.14
N LYS A 2 31.06 -16.98 -17.56
CA LYS A 2 29.90 -17.58 -18.28
C LYS A 2 28.72 -16.61 -18.47
N ILE A 3 28.40 -15.79 -17.47
CA ILE A 3 27.26 -14.87 -17.52
C ILE A 3 27.47 -13.72 -18.50
N THR A 4 28.65 -13.09 -18.52
CA THR A 4 28.96 -11.99 -19.46
C THR A 4 28.85 -12.42 -20.92
N SER A 5 29.32 -13.63 -21.26
CA SER A 5 29.13 -14.21 -22.60
C SER A 5 27.66 -14.48 -22.93
N SER A 6 26.88 -14.94 -21.95
CA SER A 6 25.46 -15.25 -22.13
C SER A 6 24.63 -13.97 -22.31
N LEU A 7 24.92 -12.92 -21.53
CA LEU A 7 24.34 -11.59 -21.67
C LEU A 7 24.69 -10.97 -23.02
N GLY A 8 25.96 -11.06 -23.45
CA GLY A 8 26.39 -10.59 -24.77
C GLY A 8 25.65 -11.30 -25.91
N SER A 9 25.47 -12.63 -25.81
CA SER A 9 24.70 -13.40 -26.79
C SER A 9 23.22 -13.00 -26.80
N LEU A 10 22.63 -12.75 -25.63
CA LEU A 10 21.23 -12.34 -25.52
C LEU A 10 21.00 -10.96 -26.14
N LEU A 11 21.89 -10.01 -25.86
CA LEU A 11 21.89 -8.66 -26.42
C LEU A 11 22.02 -8.65 -27.95
N ALA A 12 22.90 -9.51 -28.49
CA ALA A 12 23.11 -9.64 -29.94
C ALA A 12 22.00 -10.41 -30.67
N SER A 13 21.11 -11.09 -29.94
CA SER A 13 20.07 -11.92 -30.54
C SER A 13 18.92 -11.09 -31.14
N SER A 14 18.34 -11.58 -32.23
CA SER A 14 17.13 -11.03 -32.88
C SER A 14 15.83 -11.63 -32.32
N LEU A 15 15.89 -12.23 -31.13
CA LEU A 15 14.73 -12.83 -30.45
C LEU A 15 13.68 -11.76 -30.11
N SER A 16 12.42 -12.18 -30.03
CA SER A 16 11.34 -11.30 -29.56
C SER A 16 11.59 -10.87 -28.11
N ILE A 17 10.98 -9.76 -27.70
CA ILE A 17 11.15 -9.20 -26.35
C ILE A 17 10.73 -10.22 -25.30
N GLU A 18 9.63 -10.94 -25.51
CA GLU A 18 9.09 -11.92 -24.56
C GLU A 18 10.07 -13.09 -24.36
N ILE A 19 10.71 -13.56 -25.43
CA ILE A 19 11.70 -14.63 -25.35
C ILE A 19 12.96 -14.11 -24.63
N LYS A 20 13.38 -12.87 -24.91
CA LYS A 20 14.53 -12.26 -24.23
C LYS A 20 14.27 -12.07 -22.73
N GLN A 21 13.09 -11.59 -22.36
CA GLN A 21 12.66 -11.44 -20.96
C GLN A 21 12.78 -12.75 -20.20
N ARG A 22 12.20 -13.83 -20.75
CA ARG A 22 12.26 -15.16 -20.15
C ARG A 22 13.68 -15.67 -20.01
N ALA A 23 14.47 -15.58 -21.08
CA ALA A 23 15.87 -16.02 -21.06
C ALA A 23 16.71 -15.22 -20.06
N LEU A 24 16.46 -13.91 -19.91
CA LEU A 24 17.16 -13.06 -18.95
C LEU A 24 16.82 -13.43 -17.51
N ILE A 25 15.53 -13.63 -17.20
CA ILE A 25 15.08 -14.09 -15.88
C ILE A 25 15.72 -15.44 -15.55
N GLU A 26 15.63 -16.41 -16.46
CA GLU A 26 16.21 -17.75 -16.27
C GLU A 26 17.73 -17.66 -16.07
N LEU A 27 18.43 -16.80 -16.82
CA LEU A 27 19.87 -16.59 -16.67
C LEU A 27 20.22 -16.05 -15.27
N VAL A 28 19.50 -15.03 -14.79
CA VAL A 28 19.76 -14.45 -13.46
C VAL A 28 19.44 -15.43 -12.34
N ILE A 29 18.28 -16.09 -12.38
CA ILE A 29 17.87 -17.06 -11.36
C ILE A 29 18.84 -18.25 -11.28
N ASN A 30 19.34 -18.73 -12.43
CA ASN A 30 20.26 -19.86 -12.46
C ASN A 30 21.71 -19.48 -12.14
N THR A 31 22.08 -18.20 -12.24
CA THR A 31 23.45 -17.75 -11.99
C THR A 31 23.67 -17.35 -10.53
N TYR A 32 22.74 -16.63 -9.92
CA TYR A 32 22.91 -16.07 -8.58
C TYR A 32 22.07 -16.82 -7.54
N GLN A 33 22.69 -17.11 -6.40
CA GLN A 33 21.95 -17.58 -5.22
C GLN A 33 21.01 -16.48 -4.71
N PRO A 34 19.94 -16.81 -3.95
CA PRO A 34 18.97 -15.81 -3.49
C PRO A 34 19.60 -14.59 -2.81
N GLN A 35 20.59 -14.79 -1.93
CA GLN A 35 21.27 -13.69 -1.22
C GLN A 35 22.11 -12.82 -2.16
N GLU A 36 22.84 -13.44 -3.10
CA GLU A 36 23.64 -12.73 -4.11
C GLU A 36 22.73 -11.92 -5.05
N ARG A 37 21.59 -12.50 -5.43
CA ARG A 37 20.58 -11.86 -6.26
C ARG A 37 19.97 -10.65 -5.55
N THR A 38 19.61 -10.78 -4.27
CA THR A 38 19.10 -9.64 -3.47
C THR A 38 20.14 -8.53 -3.38
N ALA A 39 21.40 -8.86 -3.08
CA ALA A 39 22.48 -7.88 -2.98
C ALA A 39 22.73 -7.16 -4.33
N LEU A 40 22.72 -7.91 -5.44
CA LEU A 40 22.81 -7.36 -6.79
C LEU A 40 21.68 -6.35 -7.04
N PHE A 41 20.42 -6.76 -6.83
CA PHE A 41 19.27 -5.90 -7.08
C PHE A 41 19.26 -4.63 -6.23
N GLN A 42 19.59 -4.75 -4.94
CA GLN A 42 19.69 -3.61 -4.04
C GLN A 42 20.81 -2.65 -4.46
N SER A 43 22.02 -3.16 -4.76
CA SER A 43 23.16 -2.31 -5.12
C SER A 43 22.90 -1.47 -6.38
N VAL A 44 22.28 -2.07 -7.41
CA VAL A 44 21.94 -1.36 -8.65
C VAL A 44 20.81 -0.37 -8.40
N THR A 45 19.81 -0.76 -7.62
CA THR A 45 18.68 0.12 -7.26
C THR A 45 19.17 1.36 -6.52
N GLU A 46 20.00 1.19 -5.49
CA GLU A 46 20.55 2.32 -4.72
C GLU A 46 21.41 3.23 -5.58
N TYR A 47 22.27 2.65 -6.43
CA TYR A 47 23.07 3.41 -7.38
C TYR A 47 22.20 4.27 -8.30
N ARG A 48 21.18 3.67 -8.92
CA ARG A 48 20.29 4.37 -9.85
C ARG A 48 19.37 5.36 -9.15
N ARG A 49 18.90 5.05 -7.95
CA ARG A 49 18.12 5.97 -7.12
C ARG A 49 18.92 7.23 -6.83
N SER A 50 20.13 7.11 -6.28
CA SER A 50 20.97 8.27 -5.98
C SER A 50 21.34 9.07 -7.23
N GLN A 51 21.56 8.41 -8.37
CA GLN A 51 21.80 9.09 -9.64
C GLN A 51 20.57 9.88 -10.12
N LEU A 52 19.38 9.29 -10.05
CA LEU A 52 18.13 9.94 -10.45
C LEU A 52 17.78 11.10 -9.51
N GLU A 53 17.97 10.95 -8.20
CA GLU A 53 17.80 12.02 -7.20
C GLU A 53 18.73 13.21 -7.47
N LEU A 54 19.98 12.94 -7.94
CA LEU A 54 20.92 14.00 -8.32
C LEU A 54 20.54 14.71 -9.63
N LEU A 55 20.00 13.96 -10.59
CA LEU A 55 19.58 14.51 -11.89
C LEU A 55 18.24 15.25 -11.81
N PHE A 56 17.35 14.82 -10.92
CA PHE A 56 15.99 15.30 -10.75
C PHE A 56 15.66 15.55 -9.26
N PRO A 57 16.27 16.55 -8.61
CA PRO A 57 16.10 16.79 -7.17
C PRO A 57 14.65 17.02 -6.73
N GLU A 58 13.80 17.53 -7.61
CA GLU A 58 12.37 17.72 -7.35
C GLU A 58 11.61 16.41 -7.14
N HIS A 59 12.18 15.26 -7.54
CA HIS A 59 11.60 13.93 -7.35
C HIS A 59 12.17 13.17 -6.13
N GLN A 60 13.06 13.78 -5.34
CA GLN A 60 13.76 13.08 -4.24
C GLN A 60 12.82 12.48 -3.19
N ASN A 61 11.68 13.11 -2.93
CA ASN A 61 10.68 12.64 -1.94
C ASN A 61 9.51 11.90 -2.58
N LYS A 62 9.59 11.58 -3.88
CA LYS A 62 8.54 10.86 -4.61
C LYS A 62 8.74 9.35 -4.51
N SER A 63 7.69 8.60 -4.84
CA SER A 63 7.76 7.14 -4.89
C SER A 63 8.75 6.63 -5.94
N TYR A 64 9.24 5.40 -5.78
CA TYR A 64 10.14 4.74 -6.72
C TYR A 64 9.51 4.59 -8.10
N SER A 65 8.19 4.40 -8.18
CA SER A 65 7.49 4.37 -9.46
C SER A 65 7.65 5.67 -10.25
N VAL A 66 7.49 6.81 -9.58
CA VAL A 66 7.67 8.14 -10.20
C VAL A 66 9.14 8.39 -10.52
N LEU A 67 10.03 8.10 -9.58
CA LEU A 67 11.46 8.38 -9.74
C LEU A 67 12.09 7.57 -10.88
N PHE A 68 11.78 6.27 -11.00
CA PHE A 68 12.35 5.41 -12.04
C PHE A 68 11.67 5.54 -13.41
N GLU A 69 10.55 6.26 -13.51
CA GLU A 69 9.86 6.56 -14.77
C GLU A 69 10.16 7.98 -15.29
N VAL A 70 10.91 8.80 -14.54
CA VAL A 70 11.28 10.18 -14.95
C VAL A 70 12.09 10.22 -16.25
N MET A 71 12.84 9.16 -16.54
CA MET A 71 13.63 8.98 -17.74
C MET A 71 13.51 7.54 -18.21
N ASP A 72 13.40 7.35 -19.53
CA ASP A 72 13.48 6.01 -20.12
C ASP A 72 14.78 5.32 -19.67
N TYR A 73 14.65 4.10 -19.15
CA TYR A 73 15.76 3.42 -18.51
C TYR A 73 16.90 3.12 -19.50
N ARG A 74 16.60 2.89 -20.79
CA ARG A 74 17.63 2.73 -21.83
C ARG A 74 18.41 4.02 -22.04
N ASP A 75 17.72 5.16 -22.05
CA ASP A 75 18.37 6.47 -22.15
C ASP A 75 19.23 6.76 -20.91
N LEU A 76 18.73 6.43 -19.71
CA LEU A 76 19.46 6.59 -18.46
C LEU A 76 20.80 5.83 -18.48
N ILE A 77 20.78 4.54 -18.83
CA ILE A 77 21.99 3.71 -18.83
C ILE A 77 22.98 4.12 -19.94
N LEU A 78 22.50 4.66 -21.07
CA LEU A 78 23.33 5.12 -22.18
C LEU A 78 24.00 6.47 -21.89
N ARG A 79 23.25 7.43 -21.36
CA ARG A 79 23.75 8.78 -21.07
C ARG A 79 24.56 8.83 -19.78
N TYR A 80 24.21 8.00 -18.81
CA TYR A 80 24.86 7.94 -17.51
C TYR A 80 25.24 6.49 -17.15
N PRO A 81 26.27 5.92 -17.79
CA PRO A 81 26.74 4.57 -17.48
C PRO A 81 27.09 4.43 -15.99
N ASN A 82 26.78 3.27 -15.41
CA ASN A 82 27.17 3.02 -14.02
C ASN A 82 28.68 2.78 -13.91
N THR A 83 29.22 2.90 -12.69
CA THR A 83 30.62 2.57 -12.35
C THR A 83 30.76 1.22 -11.64
N LEU A 84 29.72 0.38 -11.71
CA LEU A 84 29.70 -0.98 -11.17
C LEU A 84 30.47 -1.92 -12.12
N SER A 85 30.38 -3.23 -11.88
CA SER A 85 31.14 -4.21 -12.67
C SER A 85 30.66 -4.26 -14.13
N ALA A 86 31.56 -4.69 -15.04
CA ALA A 86 31.21 -4.87 -16.45
C ALA A 86 30.04 -5.86 -16.66
N GLU A 87 29.88 -6.82 -15.74
CA GLU A 87 28.75 -7.73 -15.71
C GLU A 87 27.43 -7.01 -15.44
N VAL A 88 27.41 -6.11 -14.46
CA VAL A 88 26.24 -5.29 -14.13
C VAL A 88 25.89 -4.34 -15.29
N VAL A 89 26.88 -3.74 -15.94
CA VAL A 89 26.66 -2.91 -17.14
C VAL A 89 25.95 -3.70 -18.24
N LEU A 90 26.42 -4.92 -18.56
CA LEU A 90 25.78 -5.78 -19.56
C LEU A 90 24.38 -6.22 -19.14
N LEU A 91 24.18 -6.48 -17.84
CA LEU A 91 22.88 -6.85 -17.30
C LEU A 91 21.89 -5.69 -17.44
N GLU A 92 22.23 -4.48 -17.02
CA GLU A 92 21.38 -3.31 -17.17
C GLU A 92 21.07 -3.01 -18.66
N GLN A 93 22.03 -3.21 -19.56
CA GLN A 93 21.77 -3.13 -21.01
C GLN A 93 20.73 -4.14 -21.48
N ALA A 94 20.80 -5.39 -21.01
CA ALA A 94 19.83 -6.42 -21.35
C ALA A 94 18.44 -6.07 -20.77
N VAL A 95 18.40 -5.52 -19.56
CA VAL A 95 17.18 -5.05 -18.92
C VAL A 95 16.56 -3.89 -19.69
N GLY A 96 17.33 -2.86 -20.07
CA GLY A 96 16.84 -1.72 -20.86
C GLY A 96 16.38 -2.06 -22.28
N GLN A 97 16.66 -3.26 -22.78
CA GLN A 97 16.05 -3.78 -24.00
C GLN A 97 14.68 -4.42 -23.77
N CYS A 98 14.39 -4.88 -22.56
CA CYS A 98 13.32 -5.81 -22.26
C CYS A 98 12.26 -5.29 -21.27
N TYR A 99 12.62 -4.34 -20.40
CA TYR A 99 11.77 -3.84 -19.32
C TYR A 99 11.74 -2.32 -19.34
N MET A 100 10.67 -1.73 -18.79
CA MET A 100 10.54 -0.26 -18.72
C MET A 100 11.62 0.32 -17.80
N HIS A 101 11.87 -0.33 -16.66
CA HIS A 101 12.97 0.02 -15.78
C HIS A 101 13.45 -1.17 -14.93
N TRP A 102 14.54 -0.96 -14.18
CA TRP A 102 15.18 -1.95 -13.31
C TRP A 102 14.24 -2.66 -12.33
N LEU A 103 13.29 -1.92 -11.73
CA LEU A 103 12.44 -2.44 -10.66
C LEU A 103 11.38 -3.44 -11.16
N ASP A 104 10.91 -3.28 -12.40
CA ASP A 104 10.05 -4.28 -13.05
C ASP A 104 10.79 -5.59 -13.22
N PHE A 105 12.04 -5.51 -13.70
CA PHE A 105 12.86 -6.69 -13.91
C PHE A 105 13.14 -7.41 -12.59
N TRP A 106 13.45 -6.67 -11.52
CA TRP A 106 13.60 -7.24 -10.18
C TRP A 106 12.31 -7.96 -9.75
N CYS A 107 11.15 -7.30 -9.87
CA CYS A 107 9.86 -7.90 -9.51
C CYS A 107 9.59 -9.21 -10.26
N GLU A 108 9.77 -9.23 -11.58
CA GLU A 108 9.57 -10.43 -12.39
C GLU A 108 10.54 -11.56 -12.04
N CYS A 109 11.79 -11.23 -11.69
CA CYS A 109 12.76 -12.23 -11.22
C CYS A 109 12.31 -12.88 -9.91
N GLU A 110 11.79 -12.11 -8.94
CA GLU A 110 11.32 -12.68 -7.67
C GLU A 110 10.04 -13.50 -7.85
N ILE A 111 9.11 -13.04 -8.70
CA ILE A 111 7.92 -13.83 -9.07
C ILE A 111 8.33 -15.17 -9.68
N ALA A 112 9.24 -15.15 -10.66
CA ALA A 112 9.71 -16.36 -11.32
C ALA A 112 10.49 -17.28 -10.37
N ALA A 113 11.30 -16.73 -9.47
CA ALA A 113 12.05 -17.51 -8.49
C ALA A 113 11.11 -18.25 -7.52
N ILE A 114 10.02 -17.61 -7.08
CA ILE A 114 9.01 -18.27 -6.25
C ILE A 114 8.27 -19.35 -7.04
N LYS A 115 7.78 -19.03 -8.25
CA LYS A 115 7.05 -19.99 -9.10
C LYS A 115 7.88 -21.20 -9.48
N ALA A 116 9.20 -21.06 -9.63
CA ALA A 116 10.12 -22.16 -9.92
C ALA A 116 10.18 -23.22 -8.81
N LYS A 117 9.93 -22.85 -7.54
CA LYS A 117 9.86 -23.81 -6.43
C LYS A 117 8.63 -24.71 -6.48
N SER A 118 7.55 -24.22 -7.10
CA SER A 118 6.25 -24.88 -7.17
C SER A 118 5.70 -24.86 -8.60
N PRO A 119 6.33 -25.58 -9.55
CA PRO A 119 5.96 -25.49 -10.96
C PRO A 119 4.54 -25.99 -11.21
N LEU A 120 3.83 -25.34 -12.13
CA LEU A 120 2.49 -25.77 -12.55
C LEU A 120 2.56 -27.16 -13.21
N ASN A 121 1.64 -28.04 -12.83
CA ASN A 121 1.52 -29.34 -13.47
C ASN A 121 0.51 -29.27 -14.62
N THR A 122 0.65 -30.14 -15.61
CA THR A 122 -0.32 -30.33 -16.71
C THR A 122 -1.74 -30.63 -16.22
N LYS A 123 -1.89 -31.10 -14.98
CA LYS A 123 -3.17 -31.39 -14.31
C LYS A 123 -3.68 -30.24 -13.43
N SER A 124 -2.93 -29.15 -13.28
CA SER A 124 -3.37 -28.00 -12.48
C SER A 124 -4.61 -27.38 -13.12
N PRO A 125 -5.66 -27.05 -12.33
CA PRO A 125 -6.87 -26.45 -12.87
C PRO A 125 -6.55 -25.09 -13.51
N SER A 126 -7.26 -24.75 -14.58
CA SER A 126 -7.07 -23.46 -15.28
C SER A 126 -7.54 -22.26 -14.45
N SER A 127 -8.39 -22.49 -13.45
CA SER A 127 -8.92 -21.46 -12.56
C SER A 127 -9.41 -22.07 -11.25
N VAL A 128 -9.23 -21.32 -10.16
CA VAL A 128 -9.80 -21.64 -8.84
C VAL A 128 -11.19 -21.02 -8.73
N ASP A 129 -12.18 -21.79 -8.27
CA ASP A 129 -13.51 -21.24 -7.97
C ASP A 129 -13.46 -20.45 -6.66
N LEU A 130 -14.03 -19.24 -6.69
CA LEU A 130 -13.94 -18.24 -5.64
C LEU A 130 -15.33 -17.60 -5.44
N PRO A 131 -16.21 -18.27 -4.67
CA PRO A 131 -17.58 -17.83 -4.49
C PRO A 131 -17.68 -16.54 -3.66
N ILE A 132 -18.68 -15.70 -3.96
CA ILE A 132 -19.01 -14.53 -3.12
C ILE A 132 -19.93 -14.99 -1.99
N LYS A 133 -19.35 -15.66 -0.99
CA LYS A 133 -20.06 -16.21 0.18
C LYS A 133 -19.13 -16.28 1.38
N ASP A 134 -19.42 -15.51 2.43
CA ASP A 134 -18.51 -15.35 3.58
C ASP A 134 -18.15 -16.70 4.21
N SER A 135 -19.13 -17.59 4.36
CA SER A 135 -18.93 -18.92 4.96
C SER A 135 -18.06 -19.88 4.13
N ALA A 136 -17.61 -19.49 2.93
CA ALA A 136 -16.64 -20.26 2.16
C ALA A 136 -15.20 -19.95 2.58
N TYR A 137 -15.01 -18.95 3.43
CA TYR A 137 -13.71 -18.44 3.85
C TYR A 137 -13.59 -18.38 5.37
N TYR A 138 -12.36 -18.30 5.85
CA TYR A 138 -12.04 -18.09 7.26
C TYR A 138 -10.76 -17.25 7.40
N GLY A 139 -10.75 -16.37 8.39
CA GLY A 139 -9.57 -15.63 8.80
C GLY A 139 -8.77 -16.37 9.87
N ALA A 140 -7.44 -16.24 9.85
CA ALA A 140 -6.57 -16.74 10.90
C ALA A 140 -5.31 -15.87 11.06
N ILE A 141 -4.69 -15.92 12.24
CA ILE A 141 -3.35 -15.36 12.49
C ILE A 141 -2.35 -16.51 12.53
N VAL A 142 -1.23 -16.31 11.85
CA VAL A 142 -0.06 -17.20 11.89
C VAL A 142 1.10 -16.39 12.42
N GLU A 143 1.62 -16.75 13.60
CA GLU A 143 2.67 -15.99 14.31
C GLU A 143 4.02 -16.00 13.57
N HIS A 144 4.35 -17.11 12.92
CA HIS A 144 5.60 -17.33 12.19
C HIS A 144 5.31 -18.06 10.88
N ILE A 145 5.02 -17.32 9.81
CA ILE A 145 4.70 -17.91 8.49
C ILE A 145 5.87 -18.66 7.85
N GLU A 146 7.10 -18.31 8.24
CA GLU A 146 8.34 -18.94 7.80
C GLU A 146 8.48 -20.39 8.25
N ASP A 147 7.94 -20.71 9.44
CA ASP A 147 8.03 -22.04 10.07
C ASP A 147 6.74 -22.85 9.89
N ALA A 148 5.68 -22.21 9.40
CA ALA A 148 4.37 -22.82 9.25
C ALA A 148 4.38 -23.92 8.16
N GLN A 149 3.91 -25.11 8.53
CA GLN A 149 3.73 -26.24 7.59
C GLN A 149 2.48 -26.12 6.71
N LEU A 150 1.90 -24.92 6.62
CA LEU A 150 0.68 -24.65 5.89
C LEU A 150 0.99 -24.51 4.39
N VAL A 151 0.45 -25.45 3.61
CA VAL A 151 0.53 -25.44 2.14
C VAL A 151 -0.77 -24.88 1.58
N VAL A 152 -0.64 -23.87 0.72
CA VAL A 152 -1.77 -23.17 0.10
C VAL A 152 -1.54 -23.01 -1.41
N GLN A 153 -2.58 -22.67 -2.14
CA GLN A 153 -2.49 -22.17 -3.51
C GLN A 153 -2.96 -20.71 -3.58
N THR A 154 -2.69 -20.02 -4.68
CA THR A 154 -3.21 -18.66 -4.93
C THR A 154 -4.11 -18.66 -6.17
N PRO A 155 -5.00 -17.65 -6.33
CA PRO A 155 -5.89 -17.57 -7.50
C PRO A 155 -5.16 -17.54 -8.85
N CYS A 156 -3.94 -16.99 -8.88
CA CYS A 156 -3.07 -16.83 -10.05
C CYS A 156 -2.08 -17.97 -10.25
N HIS A 157 -1.89 -18.83 -9.24
CA HIS A 157 -0.97 -19.94 -9.27
C HIS A 157 -1.59 -21.16 -8.54
N PRO A 158 -2.41 -21.96 -9.24
CA PRO A 158 -3.17 -23.08 -8.67
C PRO A 158 -2.28 -24.32 -8.46
N GLN A 159 -1.22 -24.14 -7.67
CA GLN A 159 -0.28 -25.17 -7.26
C GLN A 159 0.09 -24.92 -5.80
N GLY A 160 0.16 -26.00 -5.02
CA GLY A 160 0.52 -25.94 -3.61
C GLY A 160 1.94 -25.39 -3.41
N MET A 161 2.05 -24.39 -2.54
CA MET A 161 3.30 -23.78 -2.09
C MET A 161 3.21 -23.44 -0.59
N SER A 162 4.34 -23.12 0.03
CA SER A 162 4.34 -22.66 1.43
C SER A 162 3.54 -21.37 1.58
N ILE A 163 2.92 -21.16 2.74
CA ILE A 163 2.20 -19.91 3.01
C ILE A 163 3.10 -18.67 2.86
N SER A 164 4.37 -18.77 3.26
CA SER A 164 5.38 -17.73 3.09
C SER A 164 5.60 -17.35 1.62
N ASP A 165 5.79 -18.35 0.73
CA ASP A 165 5.94 -18.10 -0.70
C ASP A 165 4.63 -17.56 -1.31
N ALA A 166 3.46 -18.02 -0.85
CA ALA A 166 2.16 -17.57 -1.35
C ALA A 166 1.85 -16.10 -1.01
N ILE A 167 2.18 -15.67 0.21
CA ILE A 167 2.05 -14.27 0.64
C ILE A 167 3.01 -13.38 -0.16
N ALA A 168 4.27 -13.78 -0.29
CA ALA A 168 5.26 -13.05 -1.07
C ALA A 168 4.84 -12.92 -2.55
N LEU A 169 4.38 -13.99 -3.16
CA LEU A 169 3.88 -13.98 -4.54
C LEU A 169 2.67 -13.05 -4.69
N SER A 170 1.71 -13.12 -3.76
CA SER A 170 0.52 -12.25 -3.79
C SER A 170 0.90 -10.77 -3.67
N ASN A 171 1.85 -10.44 -2.77
CA ASN A 171 2.32 -9.06 -2.60
C ASN A 171 3.11 -8.55 -3.81
N LEU A 172 3.94 -9.40 -4.44
CA LEU A 172 4.65 -9.07 -5.68
C LEU A 172 3.68 -8.76 -6.82
N GLU A 173 2.67 -9.61 -7.02
CA GLU A 173 1.73 -9.44 -8.13
C GLU A 173 0.74 -8.29 -7.91
N VAL A 174 0.29 -8.07 -6.67
CA VAL A 174 -0.71 -7.04 -6.36
C VAL A 174 -0.05 -5.70 -6.08
N PHE A 175 0.75 -5.57 -5.02
CA PHE A 175 1.29 -4.27 -4.62
C PHE A 175 2.41 -3.79 -5.54
N ILE A 176 3.39 -4.65 -5.84
CA ILE A 176 4.58 -4.21 -6.56
C ILE A 176 4.26 -4.10 -8.05
N LYS A 177 3.79 -5.17 -8.68
CA LYS A 177 3.49 -5.17 -10.12
C LYS A 177 2.20 -4.43 -10.47
N GLY A 178 1.14 -4.60 -9.66
CA GLY A 178 -0.17 -4.02 -9.94
C GLY A 178 -0.25 -2.54 -9.55
N GLU A 179 0.16 -2.21 -8.33
CA GLU A 179 0.04 -0.86 -7.76
C GLU A 179 1.37 -0.07 -7.77
N LYS A 180 2.44 -0.63 -8.37
CA LYS A 180 3.77 0.02 -8.52
C LYS A 180 4.46 0.44 -7.22
N TRP A 181 4.16 -0.21 -6.09
CA TRP A 181 4.83 0.03 -4.80
C TRP A 181 6.22 -0.64 -4.72
N PHE A 182 7.16 -0.18 -5.55
CA PHE A 182 8.48 -0.80 -5.66
C PHE A 182 9.36 -0.64 -4.41
N GLU A 183 9.04 0.27 -3.50
CA GLU A 183 9.67 0.41 -2.17
C GLU A 183 9.56 -0.87 -1.34
N MET A 184 8.59 -1.74 -1.67
CA MET A 184 8.42 -3.03 -1.02
C MET A 184 9.44 -4.09 -1.47
N LEU A 185 10.11 -3.94 -2.63
CA LEU A 185 11.04 -4.94 -3.16
C LEU A 185 12.22 -5.23 -2.22
N PRO A 186 12.95 -4.22 -1.68
CA PRO A 186 14.00 -4.46 -0.68
C PRO A 186 13.47 -5.11 0.61
N LEU A 187 12.18 -4.97 0.87
CA LEU A 187 11.50 -5.42 2.08
C LEU A 187 10.64 -6.67 1.84
N LEU A 188 10.95 -7.44 0.79
CA LEU A 188 10.18 -8.64 0.43
C LEU A 188 10.21 -9.71 1.53
N HIS A 189 11.30 -9.78 2.30
CA HIS A 189 11.44 -10.70 3.43
C HIS A 189 10.33 -10.55 4.49
N LEU A 190 9.75 -9.34 4.64
CA LEU A 190 8.62 -9.11 5.55
C LEU A 190 7.32 -9.76 5.04
N SER A 191 7.23 -10.09 3.75
CA SER A 191 6.14 -10.91 3.19
C SER A 191 6.38 -12.41 3.36
N GLN A 192 7.57 -12.81 3.81
CA GLN A 192 7.98 -14.22 3.93
C GLN A 192 8.21 -14.66 5.38
N SER A 193 8.14 -13.74 6.33
CA SER A 193 8.40 -14.00 7.74
C SER A 193 7.53 -13.17 8.67
N GLY A 194 7.43 -13.62 9.92
CA GLY A 194 6.72 -12.96 11.00
C GLY A 194 5.24 -13.30 11.08
N LYS A 195 4.51 -12.42 11.77
CA LYS A 195 3.10 -12.60 12.10
C LYS A 195 2.23 -12.05 10.98
N HIS A 196 1.37 -12.89 10.42
CA HIS A 196 0.45 -12.49 9.36
C HIS A 196 -0.98 -12.91 9.68
N PHE A 197 -1.91 -12.02 9.36
CA PHE A 197 -3.28 -12.41 9.09
C PHE A 197 -3.36 -13.05 7.70
N ILE A 198 -4.16 -14.10 7.59
CA ILE A 198 -4.47 -14.77 6.33
C ILE A 198 -5.98 -14.98 6.21
N LEU A 199 -6.51 -14.80 5.00
CA LEU A 199 -7.87 -15.16 4.62
C LEU A 199 -7.80 -16.29 3.60
N LEU A 200 -8.35 -17.44 3.99
CA LEU A 200 -8.30 -18.66 3.18
C LEU A 200 -9.70 -19.08 2.76
N LYS A 201 -9.84 -19.54 1.52
CA LYS A 201 -10.99 -20.33 1.08
C LYS A 201 -10.82 -21.76 1.58
N HIS A 202 -11.89 -22.34 2.14
CA HIS A 202 -11.92 -23.77 2.43
C HIS A 202 -11.73 -24.60 1.14
N PRO A 203 -10.93 -25.68 1.17
CA PRO A 203 -10.80 -26.58 0.03
C PRO A 203 -12.11 -27.36 -0.14
N VAL A 204 -12.75 -27.21 -1.30
CA VAL A 204 -13.93 -28.00 -1.71
C VAL A 204 -13.53 -28.69 -3.01
N ASP A 205 -13.27 -30.00 -2.93
CA ASP A 205 -12.73 -30.80 -4.04
C ASP A 205 -11.35 -30.32 -4.57
N GLU A 206 -10.65 -29.51 -3.78
CA GLU A 206 -9.31 -28.97 -4.07
C GLU A 206 -8.27 -29.58 -3.11
N ALA A 207 -7.04 -29.74 -3.58
CA ALA A 207 -5.96 -30.32 -2.77
C ALA A 207 -5.47 -29.39 -1.65
N PHE A 208 -5.58 -28.07 -1.85
CA PHE A 208 -5.05 -27.05 -0.94
C PHE A 208 -6.08 -25.93 -0.73
N PRO A 209 -6.15 -25.31 0.46
CA PRO A 209 -6.88 -24.07 0.64
C PRO A 209 -6.30 -22.97 -0.25
N THR A 210 -7.13 -21.99 -0.59
CA THR A 210 -6.71 -20.87 -1.46
C THR A 210 -6.52 -19.60 -0.66
N LEU A 211 -5.30 -19.02 -0.70
CA LEU A 211 -5.01 -17.72 -0.11
C LEU A 211 -5.60 -16.60 -0.97
N VAL A 212 -6.57 -15.89 -0.42
CA VAL A 212 -7.22 -14.76 -1.11
C VAL A 212 -6.86 -13.41 -0.51
N SER A 213 -6.38 -13.37 0.73
CA SER A 213 -5.86 -12.14 1.34
C SER A 213 -4.85 -12.44 2.43
N SER A 214 -3.95 -11.49 2.67
CA SER A 214 -3.02 -11.50 3.80
C SER A 214 -2.73 -10.08 4.27
N ALA A 215 -2.31 -9.92 5.52
CA ALA A 215 -1.76 -8.68 6.06
C ALA A 215 -0.65 -8.97 7.07
N LEU A 216 0.42 -8.19 7.02
CA LEU A 216 1.50 -8.25 8.01
C LEU A 216 1.05 -7.56 9.29
N ILE A 217 1.24 -8.24 10.43
CA ILE A 217 0.94 -7.72 11.76
C ILE A 217 2.26 -7.55 12.51
N GLN A 218 2.56 -6.34 12.95
CA GLN A 218 3.76 -6.05 13.75
C GLN A 218 3.35 -5.68 15.16
N ASP A 219 3.85 -6.44 16.13
CA ASP A 219 3.71 -6.12 17.55
C ASP A 219 4.50 -4.86 17.91
N TRP A 220 4.12 -4.22 19.02
CA TRP A 220 4.86 -3.07 19.56
C TRP A 220 6.33 -3.39 19.86
N SER A 221 6.69 -4.65 20.12
CA SER A 221 8.09 -5.04 20.31
C SER A 221 8.97 -4.80 19.07
N LYS A 222 8.36 -4.57 17.90
CA LYS A 222 9.02 -4.21 16.64
C LYS A 222 8.76 -2.76 16.23
N SER A 223 8.34 -1.90 17.16
CA SER A 223 7.93 -0.51 16.87
C SER A 223 9.02 0.35 16.26
N ASP A 224 10.28 -0.01 16.47
CA ASP A 224 11.46 0.61 15.84
C ASP A 224 11.49 0.46 14.32
N THR A 225 10.80 -0.56 13.80
CA THR A 225 10.70 -0.87 12.37
C THR A 225 9.31 -0.59 11.79
N TRP A 226 8.41 0.02 12.56
CA TRP A 226 7.07 0.33 12.10
C TRP A 226 7.07 1.40 11.02
N LEU A 227 6.29 1.18 9.97
CA LEU A 227 6.21 2.08 8.83
C LEU A 227 5.58 3.43 9.23
N SER A 228 4.64 3.41 10.17
CA SER A 228 3.97 4.59 10.74
C SER A 228 4.93 5.61 11.35
N TYR A 229 6.10 5.16 11.80
CA TYR A 229 7.16 6.01 12.36
C TYR A 229 8.34 6.20 11.41
N ALA A 230 8.33 5.55 10.24
CA ALA A 230 9.40 5.68 9.27
C ALA A 230 9.41 7.08 8.63
N PRO A 231 10.58 7.62 8.23
CA PRO A 231 10.70 8.96 7.66
C PRO A 231 9.71 9.29 6.52
N PRO A 232 9.35 8.37 5.60
CA PRO A 232 8.38 8.68 4.54
C PRO A 232 6.97 8.98 5.07
N PHE A 233 6.60 8.46 6.25
CA PHE A 233 5.26 8.58 6.85
C PHE A 233 5.22 9.46 8.11
N SER A 234 6.37 10.06 8.46
CA SER A 234 6.55 10.90 9.64
C SER A 234 7.57 12.01 9.34
N ASN A 235 7.21 12.93 8.45
CA ASN A 235 7.99 14.12 8.10
C ASN A 235 7.10 15.37 8.00
N GLU A 236 7.69 16.52 7.72
CA GLU A 236 7.00 17.82 7.69
C GLU A 236 5.93 17.96 6.59
N GLN A 237 5.93 17.09 5.57
CA GLN A 237 4.89 17.05 4.52
C GLN A 237 3.58 16.43 5.02
N TRP A 238 3.59 15.76 6.17
CA TRP A 238 2.40 15.16 6.77
C TRP A 238 1.61 16.19 7.58
N HIS A 239 0.34 16.32 7.24
CA HIS A 239 -0.59 17.19 7.94
C HIS A 239 -1.19 16.42 9.11
N TYR A 240 -0.93 16.91 10.33
CA TYR A 240 -1.52 16.36 11.54
C TYR A 240 -3.02 16.67 11.63
N CYS A 241 -3.84 15.66 11.91
CA CYS A 241 -5.31 15.81 11.90
C CYS A 241 -6.06 14.94 12.90
N LEU A 242 -5.45 14.58 14.04
CA LEU A 242 -6.14 13.79 15.07
C LEU A 242 -7.37 14.52 15.61
N PRO A 243 -8.59 13.95 15.47
CA PRO A 243 -9.80 14.59 15.97
C PRO A 243 -9.89 14.49 17.51
N ASN A 244 -10.62 15.41 18.14
CA ASN A 244 -10.78 15.43 19.60
C ASN A 244 -11.33 14.11 20.15
N HIS A 245 -12.31 13.49 19.47
CA HIS A 245 -12.84 12.19 19.90
C HIS A 245 -11.80 11.06 19.82
N GLY A 246 -10.75 11.21 19.00
CA GLY A 246 -9.63 10.27 18.95
C GLY A 246 -8.81 10.28 20.24
N TYR A 247 -8.59 11.46 20.84
CA TYR A 247 -7.97 11.55 22.17
C TYR A 247 -8.83 10.89 23.25
N ASP A 248 -10.15 11.14 23.21
CA ASP A 248 -11.09 10.55 24.16
C ASP A 248 -11.09 9.02 24.04
N GLU A 249 -11.06 8.49 22.81
CA GLU A 249 -11.07 7.06 22.57
C GLU A 249 -9.77 6.38 23.02
N LEU A 250 -8.61 6.95 22.67
CA LEU A 250 -7.33 6.42 23.12
C LEU A 250 -7.20 6.43 24.66
N ALA A 251 -7.77 7.45 25.32
CA ALA A 251 -7.81 7.52 26.79
C ALA A 251 -8.72 6.45 27.41
N LYS A 252 -9.91 6.20 26.85
CA LYS A 252 -10.84 5.15 27.31
C LYS A 252 -10.23 3.76 27.25
N LEU A 253 -9.39 3.51 26.25
CA LEU A 253 -8.72 2.22 26.05
C LEU A 253 -7.60 1.95 27.07
N GLN A 254 -7.29 2.93 27.94
CA GLN A 254 -6.30 2.84 29.02
C GLN A 254 -4.90 2.46 28.52
N LEU A 255 -4.50 3.05 27.38
CA LEU A 255 -3.22 2.73 26.73
C LEU A 255 -2.00 3.38 27.40
N PHE A 256 -2.21 4.46 28.17
CA PHE A 256 -1.14 5.34 28.63
C PHE A 256 -1.04 5.45 30.15
N THR A 257 0.11 5.94 30.61
CA THR A 257 0.32 6.37 32.00
C THR A 257 1.12 7.69 31.98
N PRO A 258 0.50 8.84 32.31
CA PRO A 258 -0.88 9.04 32.75
C PRO A 258 -1.92 8.69 31.67
N PRO A 259 -3.20 8.42 32.03
CA PRO A 259 -4.19 7.82 31.12
C PRO A 259 -4.67 8.72 29.97
N THR A 260 -4.23 9.97 29.92
CA THR A 260 -4.66 10.96 28.92
C THR A 260 -3.46 11.56 28.21
N LEU A 261 -3.46 11.49 26.88
CA LEU A 261 -2.50 12.23 26.06
C LEU A 261 -2.82 13.73 26.07
N SER A 262 -1.77 14.54 26.09
CA SER A 262 -1.91 15.98 25.88
C SER A 262 -2.22 16.29 24.42
N LYS A 263 -2.90 17.41 24.17
CA LYS A 263 -3.15 17.87 22.79
C LYS A 263 -1.82 18.22 22.10
N CYS A 264 -1.63 17.68 20.91
CA CYS A 264 -0.47 17.89 20.05
C CYS A 264 -0.87 18.73 18.84
N TYR A 265 0.12 19.29 18.16
CA TYR A 265 -0.06 20.18 17.00
C TYR A 265 0.69 19.70 15.75
N SER A 266 1.51 18.65 15.88
CA SER A 266 2.21 18.02 14.76
C SER A 266 2.27 16.50 14.94
N LEU A 267 2.48 15.79 13.83
CA LEU A 267 2.59 14.33 13.85
C LEU A 267 3.85 13.86 14.61
N PRO A 268 5.04 14.47 14.45
CA PRO A 268 6.22 14.11 15.24
C PRO A 268 6.03 14.31 16.74
N GLU A 269 5.37 15.41 17.14
CA GLU A 269 5.05 15.66 18.55
C GLU A 269 4.09 14.59 19.10
N PHE A 270 3.05 14.26 18.33
CA PHE A 270 2.11 13.20 18.70
C PHE A 270 2.83 11.85 18.87
N ASP A 271 3.70 11.48 17.92
CA ASP A 271 4.43 10.21 17.97
C ASP A 271 5.35 10.12 19.18
N GLN A 272 6.08 11.20 19.46
CA GLN A 272 6.92 11.28 20.65
C GLN A 272 6.10 11.12 21.93
N GLN A 273 4.99 11.86 22.06
CA GLN A 273 4.13 11.78 23.26
C GLN A 273 3.50 10.40 23.41
N PHE A 274 3.02 9.82 22.31
CA PHE A 274 2.43 8.49 22.28
C PHE A 274 3.43 7.44 22.78
N GLN A 275 4.64 7.42 22.21
CA GLN A 275 5.67 6.44 22.59
C GLN A 275 6.15 6.63 24.03
N LEU A 276 6.30 7.86 24.51
CA LEU A 276 6.75 8.16 25.87
C LEU A 276 5.75 7.73 26.94
N GLN A 277 4.45 7.92 26.68
CA GLN A 277 3.40 7.69 27.68
C GLN A 277 2.77 6.29 27.58
N LEU A 278 3.03 5.54 26.51
CA LEU A 278 2.44 4.22 26.30
C LEU A 278 2.90 3.20 27.35
N SER A 279 1.93 2.64 28.07
CA SER A 279 2.16 1.57 29.04
C SER A 279 1.62 0.22 28.56
N ALA A 280 0.48 0.20 27.84
CA ALA A 280 -0.19 -1.02 27.40
C ALA A 280 0.34 -1.55 26.05
N LYS A 281 1.65 -1.82 25.96
CA LYS A 281 2.33 -2.16 24.68
C LYS A 281 1.77 -3.37 23.94
N HIS A 282 1.18 -4.34 24.64
CA HIS A 282 0.62 -5.54 24.03
C HIS A 282 -0.75 -5.32 23.39
N ASP A 283 -1.40 -4.18 23.66
CA ASP A 283 -2.73 -3.85 23.15
C ASP A 283 -2.66 -3.24 21.73
N LEU A 284 -1.46 -3.07 21.18
CA LEU A 284 -1.23 -2.39 19.90
C LEU A 284 -0.47 -3.26 18.91
N CYS A 285 -0.85 -3.10 17.65
CA CYS A 285 -0.08 -3.57 16.51
C CYS A 285 -0.07 -2.53 15.40
N GLU A 286 0.82 -2.72 14.44
CA GLU A 286 0.72 -2.11 13.12
C GLU A 286 0.25 -3.16 12.13
N VAL A 287 -0.73 -2.80 11.29
CA VAL A 287 -1.19 -3.63 10.18
C VAL A 287 -0.71 -3.04 8.88
N LEU A 288 0.12 -3.79 8.16
CA LEU A 288 0.66 -3.41 6.87
C LEU A 288 0.26 -4.40 5.77
N ARG A 289 0.36 -3.95 4.52
CA ARG A 289 0.29 -4.80 3.33
C ARG A 289 -0.98 -5.68 3.30
N LEU A 290 -2.14 -5.09 3.56
CA LEU A 290 -3.42 -5.79 3.35
C LEU A 290 -3.63 -6.02 1.85
N THR A 291 -3.30 -7.21 1.39
CA THR A 291 -3.37 -7.60 -0.02
C THR A 291 -4.60 -8.43 -0.29
N VAL A 292 -5.23 -8.25 -1.44
CA VAL A 292 -6.33 -9.11 -1.92
C VAL A 292 -6.09 -9.59 -3.34
N SER A 293 -6.26 -10.90 -3.54
CA SER A 293 -6.00 -11.59 -4.80
C SER A 293 -7.29 -11.89 -5.55
N GLY A 294 -7.25 -11.89 -6.89
CA GLY A 294 -8.41 -12.20 -7.75
C GLY A 294 -8.73 -11.11 -8.78
N LYS A 295 -9.83 -11.30 -9.51
CA LYS A 295 -10.31 -10.33 -10.52
C LYS A 295 -10.95 -9.12 -9.85
N THR A 296 -11.18 -8.03 -10.58
CA THR A 296 -11.66 -6.74 -10.04
C THR A 296 -12.85 -6.84 -9.09
N GLN A 297 -13.91 -7.58 -9.45
CA GLN A 297 -15.08 -7.75 -8.56
C GLN A 297 -14.75 -8.58 -7.31
N GLN A 298 -13.88 -9.58 -7.44
CA GLN A 298 -13.44 -10.42 -6.32
C GLN A 298 -12.53 -9.64 -5.37
N LYS A 299 -11.63 -8.81 -5.88
CA LYS A 299 -10.77 -7.93 -5.05
C LYS A 299 -11.61 -7.09 -4.09
N LEU A 300 -12.69 -6.46 -4.58
CA LEU A 300 -13.56 -5.66 -3.71
C LEU A 300 -14.27 -6.51 -2.64
N TYR A 301 -14.72 -7.71 -3.01
CA TYR A 301 -15.33 -8.64 -2.07
C TYR A 301 -14.35 -9.11 -1.00
N PHE A 302 -13.15 -9.54 -1.40
CA PHE A 302 -12.12 -9.96 -0.47
C PHE A 302 -11.57 -8.82 0.36
N LEU A 303 -11.59 -7.58 -0.14
CA LEU A 303 -11.22 -6.42 0.67
C LEU A 303 -12.21 -6.23 1.81
N TYR A 304 -13.50 -6.32 1.54
CA TYR A 304 -14.55 -6.32 2.56
C TYR A 304 -14.35 -7.46 3.56
N LEU A 305 -14.23 -8.69 3.06
CA LEU A 305 -14.20 -9.87 3.91
C LEU A 305 -12.92 -9.94 4.74
N ALA A 306 -11.77 -9.58 4.15
CA ALA A 306 -10.51 -9.52 4.86
C ALA A 306 -10.54 -8.49 5.99
N GLN A 307 -11.11 -7.30 5.76
CA GLN A 307 -11.31 -6.35 6.86
C GLN A 307 -12.20 -6.95 7.96
N LYS A 308 -13.37 -7.47 7.61
CA LYS A 308 -14.31 -8.07 8.58
C LYS A 308 -13.65 -9.15 9.44
N GLU A 309 -12.98 -10.11 8.82
CA GLU A 309 -12.30 -11.21 9.51
C GLU A 309 -11.08 -10.73 10.30
N LEU A 310 -10.26 -9.82 9.72
CA LEU A 310 -9.09 -9.25 10.38
C LEU A 310 -9.46 -8.52 11.68
N MET A 311 -10.48 -7.66 11.63
CA MET A 311 -10.94 -6.91 12.81
C MET A 311 -11.44 -7.87 13.90
N SER A 312 -12.22 -8.88 13.50
CA SER A 312 -12.74 -9.89 14.41
C SER A 312 -11.62 -10.68 15.09
N VAL A 313 -10.66 -11.20 14.32
CA VAL A 313 -9.57 -12.03 14.83
C VAL A 313 -8.62 -11.21 15.72
N LEU A 314 -8.24 -9.99 15.32
CA LEU A 314 -7.34 -9.15 16.13
C LEU A 314 -7.99 -8.70 17.44
N HIS A 315 -9.29 -8.39 17.42
CA HIS A 315 -10.05 -8.11 18.65
C HIS A 315 -10.08 -9.33 19.58
N GLN A 316 -10.33 -10.53 19.05
CA GLN A 316 -10.37 -11.77 19.85
C GLN A 316 -9.03 -12.11 20.51
N ILE A 317 -7.91 -11.81 19.84
CA ILE A 317 -6.56 -12.03 20.37
C ILE A 317 -6.17 -10.97 21.42
N GLY A 318 -6.93 -9.87 21.49
CA GLY A 318 -6.80 -8.87 22.55
C GLY A 318 -6.15 -7.55 22.12
N TYR A 319 -5.87 -7.35 20.83
CA TYR A 319 -5.46 -6.01 20.37
C TYR A 319 -6.63 -5.04 20.49
N LYS A 320 -6.33 -3.81 20.92
CA LYS A 320 -7.28 -2.71 21.00
C LYS A 320 -7.14 -1.77 19.80
N ILE A 321 -5.91 -1.39 19.46
CA ILE A 321 -5.61 -0.42 18.40
C ILE A 321 -4.66 -1.01 17.35
N GLY A 322 -5.01 -0.81 16.09
CA GLY A 322 -4.14 -1.07 14.94
C GLY A 322 -3.68 0.23 14.29
N PHE A 323 -2.37 0.45 14.17
CA PHE A 323 -1.81 1.51 13.34
C PHE A 323 -1.93 1.12 11.86
N THR A 324 -2.31 2.09 11.03
CA THR A 324 -2.53 1.87 9.60
C THR A 324 -2.06 3.05 8.77
N ILE A 325 -1.65 2.74 7.54
CA ILE A 325 -1.42 3.68 6.45
C ILE A 325 -2.29 3.22 5.28
N ILE A 326 -3.25 4.05 4.87
CA ILE A 326 -4.30 3.68 3.91
C ILE A 326 -4.39 4.73 2.80
N GLU A 327 -4.20 4.26 1.57
CA GLU A 327 -4.49 5.03 0.36
C GLU A 327 -5.83 4.61 -0.29
N GLN A 328 -6.32 3.40 0.01
CA GLN A 328 -7.46 2.77 -0.66
C GLN A 328 -8.78 3.54 -0.45
N PRO A 329 -9.30 4.27 -1.47
CA PRO A 329 -10.42 5.20 -1.26
C PRO A 329 -11.72 4.48 -0.87
N PHE A 330 -11.92 3.25 -1.32
CA PHE A 330 -13.11 2.48 -1.00
C PHE A 330 -13.20 2.15 0.49
N MET A 331 -12.08 1.77 1.12
CA MET A 331 -12.02 1.49 2.56
C MET A 331 -12.34 2.75 3.36
N LEU A 332 -11.67 3.86 3.04
CA LEU A 332 -11.84 5.14 3.72
C LEU A 332 -13.28 5.66 3.61
N GLN A 333 -13.90 5.52 2.44
CA GLN A 333 -15.31 5.91 2.24
C GLN A 333 -16.27 5.05 3.04
N PHE A 334 -15.97 3.76 3.25
CA PHE A 334 -16.78 2.93 4.14
C PHE A 334 -16.60 3.36 5.60
N TYR A 335 -15.37 3.68 6.02
CA TYR A 335 -15.10 4.13 7.40
C TYR A 335 -15.82 5.42 7.75
N GLN A 336 -16.09 6.29 6.77
CA GLN A 336 -16.93 7.48 6.95
C GLN A 336 -18.41 7.17 7.19
N THR A 337 -18.87 5.94 6.92
CA THR A 337 -20.28 5.52 7.10
C THR A 337 -20.55 4.81 8.41
N ILE A 338 -19.50 4.47 9.16
CA ILE A 338 -19.59 3.80 10.46
C ILE A 338 -19.28 4.80 11.58
N GLU A 339 -19.33 4.35 12.84
CA GLU A 339 -19.09 5.23 13.98
C GLU A 339 -17.67 5.86 13.93
N PRO A 340 -17.52 7.18 14.18
CA PRO A 340 -16.23 7.86 14.08
C PRO A 340 -15.12 7.34 14.99
N ASN A 341 -15.47 6.64 16.08
CA ASN A 341 -14.50 6.01 16.98
C ASN A 341 -14.00 4.64 16.48
N ALA A 342 -14.58 4.09 15.41
CA ALA A 342 -14.11 2.85 14.79
C ALA A 342 -12.82 3.07 14.00
N TYR A 343 -12.73 4.17 13.25
CA TYR A 343 -11.51 4.58 12.56
C TYR A 343 -11.34 6.09 12.58
N PHE A 344 -10.15 6.54 12.95
CA PHE A 344 -9.80 7.96 13.00
C PHE A 344 -8.36 8.18 12.56
N HIS A 345 -8.12 9.31 11.89
CA HIS A 345 -6.83 9.67 11.31
C HIS A 345 -5.92 10.33 12.35
N SER A 346 -4.61 10.08 12.27
CA SER A 346 -3.58 10.91 12.94
C SER A 346 -3.00 11.95 11.99
N GLY A 347 -2.91 11.64 10.69
CA GLY A 347 -2.40 12.57 9.69
C GLY A 347 -2.67 12.13 8.27
N TYR A 348 -2.40 13.01 7.31
CA TYR A 348 -2.51 12.75 5.88
C TYR A 348 -1.41 13.43 5.07
N CYS A 349 -1.12 12.89 3.89
CA CYS A 349 -0.14 13.44 2.96
C CYS A 349 -0.53 13.14 1.51
N GLU A 350 -0.19 14.03 0.58
CA GLU A 350 -0.23 13.78 -0.86
C GLU A 350 1.20 13.57 -1.35
N LEU A 351 1.61 12.32 -1.57
CA LEU A 351 3.02 12.00 -1.87
C LEU A 351 3.39 12.40 -3.31
N ASN A 352 2.50 12.11 -4.27
CA ASN A 352 2.80 12.21 -5.70
C ASN A 352 2.25 13.48 -6.37
N ASP A 353 1.54 14.37 -5.66
CA ASP A 353 0.82 15.53 -6.22
C ASP A 353 -0.19 15.17 -7.34
N ASP A 354 -0.66 13.92 -7.37
CA ASP A 354 -1.62 13.38 -8.34
C ASP A 354 -3.09 13.48 -7.85
N GLY A 355 -3.29 14.10 -6.68
CA GLY A 355 -4.57 14.19 -5.98
C GLY A 355 -4.92 12.95 -5.14
N THR A 356 -4.00 12.00 -5.00
CA THR A 356 -4.16 10.83 -4.13
C THR A 356 -3.66 11.15 -2.72
N THR A 357 -4.57 11.09 -1.74
CA THR A 357 -4.24 11.33 -0.33
C THR A 357 -4.04 10.01 0.41
N ILE A 358 -2.89 9.88 1.07
CA ILE A 358 -2.56 8.77 1.97
C ILE A 358 -2.88 9.20 3.39
N TYR A 359 -3.58 8.34 4.13
CA TYR A 359 -3.96 8.61 5.51
C TYR A 359 -3.25 7.67 6.47
N ARG A 360 -2.67 8.24 7.52
CA ARG A 360 -2.24 7.50 8.70
C ARG A 360 -3.35 7.56 9.74
N GLY A 361 -3.65 6.44 10.38
CA GLY A 361 -4.74 6.39 11.35
C GLY A 361 -4.77 5.12 12.17
N PHE A 362 -5.88 4.96 12.89
CA PHE A 362 -6.07 3.92 13.87
C PHE A 362 -7.35 3.15 13.59
N TRP A 363 -7.24 1.82 13.57
CA TRP A 363 -8.40 0.96 13.78
C TRP A 363 -8.60 0.72 15.26
N ASN A 364 -9.80 1.00 15.76
CA ASN A 364 -10.27 0.47 17.02
C ASN A 364 -10.92 -0.89 16.76
N PHE A 365 -10.23 -1.99 17.09
CA PHE A 365 -10.62 -3.32 16.67
C PHE A 365 -11.99 -3.75 17.21
N GLU A 366 -12.33 -3.37 18.45
CA GLU A 366 -13.65 -3.65 19.02
C GLU A 366 -14.76 -2.96 18.21
N MET A 367 -14.60 -1.67 17.98
CA MET A 367 -15.60 -0.85 17.29
C MET A 367 -15.72 -1.22 15.81
N MET A 368 -14.58 -1.51 15.16
CA MET A 368 -14.55 -2.00 13.79
C MET A 368 -15.21 -3.38 13.67
N ALA A 369 -14.92 -4.32 14.58
CA ALA A 369 -15.55 -5.64 14.57
C ALA A 369 -17.07 -5.55 14.76
N LYS A 370 -17.55 -4.68 15.67
CA LYS A 370 -18.99 -4.39 15.82
C LYS A 370 -19.59 -3.87 14.52
N ALA A 371 -18.95 -2.89 13.88
CA ALA A 371 -19.43 -2.31 12.63
C ALA A 371 -19.50 -3.35 11.49
N PHE A 372 -18.54 -4.28 11.41
CA PHE A 372 -18.53 -5.31 10.36
C PHE A 372 -19.46 -6.51 10.65
N ASN A 373 -19.81 -6.78 11.91
CA ASN A 373 -20.74 -7.86 12.25
C ASN A 373 -22.13 -7.68 11.65
N ASP A 374 -22.59 -6.43 11.54
CA ASP A 374 -23.93 -6.09 11.03
C ASP A 374 -23.94 -5.78 9.52
N VAL A 375 -22.79 -5.89 8.84
CA VAL A 375 -22.63 -5.49 7.44
C VAL A 375 -22.29 -6.71 6.59
N ASP A 376 -23.17 -7.03 5.64
CA ASP A 376 -22.87 -7.95 4.54
C ASP A 376 -22.20 -7.21 3.36
N PHE A 377 -21.70 -7.96 2.37
CA PHE A 377 -21.04 -7.37 1.21
C PHE A 377 -21.95 -6.42 0.38
N ARG A 378 -23.27 -6.65 0.38
CA ARG A 378 -24.21 -5.79 -0.35
C ARG A 378 -24.33 -4.46 0.37
N SER A 379 -24.55 -4.47 1.67
CA SER A 379 -24.62 -3.31 2.55
C SER A 379 -23.32 -2.51 2.52
N TYR A 380 -22.16 -3.18 2.55
CA TYR A 380 -20.84 -2.55 2.39
C TYR A 380 -20.76 -1.70 1.12
N LYS A 381 -21.17 -2.27 -0.02
CA LYS A 381 -21.18 -1.53 -1.31
C LYS A 381 -22.21 -0.41 -1.34
N SER A 382 -23.39 -0.62 -0.77
CA SER A 382 -24.45 0.39 -0.73
C SER A 382 -24.03 1.60 0.10
N ALA A 383 -23.45 1.38 1.29
CA ALA A 383 -22.96 2.44 2.17
C ALA A 383 -21.94 3.34 1.46
N VAL A 384 -20.95 2.75 0.78
CA VAL A 384 -19.95 3.53 0.01
C VAL A 384 -20.59 4.30 -1.15
N ARG A 385 -21.56 3.70 -1.85
CA ARG A 385 -22.27 4.39 -2.95
C ARG A 385 -23.07 5.58 -2.45
N GLU A 386 -23.71 5.47 -1.29
CA GLU A 386 -24.51 6.53 -0.69
C GLU A 386 -23.63 7.66 -0.16
N SER A 387 -22.54 7.33 0.53
CA SER A 387 -21.52 8.29 0.97
C SER A 387 -20.96 9.13 -0.20
N ARG A 388 -20.65 8.48 -1.34
CA ARG A 388 -20.22 9.20 -2.54
C ARG A 388 -21.27 10.19 -3.06
N LYS A 389 -22.55 9.83 -3.04
CA LYS A 389 -23.62 10.75 -3.46
C LYS A 389 -23.73 11.94 -2.52
N LEU A 390 -23.70 11.70 -1.21
CA LEU A 390 -23.73 12.75 -0.18
C LEU A 390 -22.55 13.71 -0.33
N SER A 391 -21.31 13.20 -0.41
CA SER A 391 -20.12 14.04 -0.62
C SER A 391 -20.17 14.85 -1.93
N SER A 392 -20.76 14.30 -3.00
CA SER A 392 -20.93 15.01 -4.27
C SER A 392 -21.99 16.12 -4.16
N LEU A 393 -23.11 15.85 -3.47
CA LEU A 393 -24.15 16.83 -3.20
C LEU A 393 -23.65 17.95 -2.27
N GLU A 394 -22.83 17.62 -1.27
CA GLU A 394 -22.20 18.59 -0.38
C GLU A 394 -21.20 19.48 -1.13
N LYS A 395 -20.38 18.91 -2.03
CA LYS A 395 -19.49 19.68 -2.92
C LYS A 395 -20.26 20.60 -3.88
N LEU A 396 -21.39 20.14 -4.42
CA LEU A 396 -22.27 20.97 -5.26
C LEU A 396 -22.91 22.10 -4.43
N SER A 397 -23.40 21.80 -3.23
CA SER A 397 -24.02 22.79 -2.35
C SER A 397 -23.02 23.83 -1.81
N SER A 398 -21.76 23.44 -1.57
CA SER A 398 -20.69 24.34 -1.12
C SER A 398 -20.17 25.21 -2.28
N ALA A 399 -20.11 24.66 -3.50
CA ALA A 399 -19.87 25.43 -4.71
C ALA A 399 -21.00 26.44 -4.99
N GLU A 400 -22.27 26.05 -4.85
CA GLU A 400 -23.43 26.94 -4.97
C GLU A 400 -23.45 28.03 -3.89
N LYS A 401 -23.08 27.71 -2.64
CA LYS A 401 -22.91 28.70 -1.56
C LYS A 401 -21.77 29.69 -1.87
N THR A 402 -20.68 29.23 -2.48
CA THR A 402 -19.54 30.08 -2.86
C THR A 402 -19.90 30.99 -4.04
N ILE A 403 -20.68 30.49 -5.01
CA ILE A 403 -21.24 31.28 -6.11
C ILE A 403 -22.24 32.31 -5.57
N SER A 404 -23.16 31.91 -4.71
CA SER A 404 -24.14 32.83 -4.08
C SER A 404 -23.45 33.88 -3.21
N ALA A 405 -22.38 33.54 -2.47
CA ALA A 405 -21.59 34.50 -1.71
C ALA A 405 -20.85 35.50 -2.60
N LYS A 406 -20.32 35.06 -3.76
CA LYS A 406 -19.76 35.95 -4.79
C LYS A 406 -20.82 36.86 -5.41
N THR A 407 -22.03 36.36 -5.71
CA THR A 407 -23.13 37.16 -6.26
C THR A 407 -23.68 38.17 -5.25
N ILE A 408 -23.71 37.84 -3.95
CA ILE A 408 -24.07 38.77 -2.87
C ILE A 408 -22.99 39.85 -2.69
N SER A 409 -21.70 39.47 -2.78
CA SER A 409 -20.58 40.42 -2.76
C SER A 409 -20.66 41.41 -3.93
N GLU A 410 -20.90 40.94 -5.16
CA GLU A 410 -21.05 41.80 -6.35
C GLU A 410 -22.28 42.72 -6.29
N LYS A 411 -23.41 42.25 -5.74
CA LYS A 411 -24.58 43.11 -5.50
C LYS A 411 -24.33 44.15 -4.42
N LYS A 412 -23.53 43.85 -3.40
CA LYS A 412 -23.12 44.81 -2.36
C LYS A 412 -22.17 45.88 -2.91
N VAL A 413 -21.26 45.50 -3.82
CA VAL A 413 -20.39 46.44 -4.53
C VAL A 413 -21.18 47.33 -5.51
N ARG A 414 -22.19 46.79 -6.20
CA ARG A 414 -23.08 47.59 -7.06
C ARG A 414 -24.01 48.54 -6.30
N ALA A 415 -24.34 48.25 -5.04
CA ALA A 415 -25.17 49.14 -4.20
C ALA A 415 -24.38 50.34 -3.63
N VAL A 416 -23.05 50.25 -3.56
CA VAL A 416 -22.16 51.34 -3.08
C VAL A 416 -21.78 52.32 -4.21
N LEU A 417 -22.07 51.97 -5.47
CA LEU A 417 -21.83 52.81 -6.65
C LEU A 417 -23.16 53.32 -7.25
N LYS A 418 -23.90 54.13 -6.50
CA LYS A 418 -24.85 55.10 -7.07
C LYS A 418 -24.35 56.51 -6.72
N PRO A 419 -23.96 57.34 -7.70
CA PRO A 419 -23.44 58.66 -7.41
C PRO A 419 -24.57 59.62 -7.00
N SER A 420 -24.33 60.32 -5.88
CA SER A 420 -25.08 61.47 -5.41
C SER A 420 -25.05 62.60 -6.43
N SER A 421 -26.22 63.15 -6.76
CA SER A 421 -26.39 64.32 -7.62
C SER A 421 -25.76 65.58 -7.01
N VAL A 422 -24.85 66.21 -7.75
CA VAL A 422 -24.25 67.52 -7.44
C VAL A 422 -25.30 68.63 -7.59
N ARG A 423 -25.46 69.47 -6.55
CA ARG A 423 -25.96 70.85 -6.70
C ARG A 423 -24.76 71.79 -6.75
N LYS A 424 -24.78 72.69 -7.73
CA LYS A 424 -23.88 73.84 -7.89
C LYS A 424 -24.33 74.99 -6.96
N ASP A 425 -23.48 76.02 -6.93
CA ASP A 425 -23.66 77.41 -6.47
C ASP A 425 -23.07 77.66 -5.08
N GLU A 426 -22.31 78.72 -4.77
CA GLU A 426 -21.88 79.92 -5.49
C GLU A 426 -20.79 80.62 -4.62
N HIS A 427 -19.85 81.30 -5.29
CA HIS A 427 -19.13 82.52 -4.91
C HIS A 427 -18.30 82.72 -3.61
N VAL A 428 -17.12 83.31 -3.89
CA VAL A 428 -16.08 84.01 -3.10
C VAL A 428 -14.95 83.17 -2.54
#